data_AF-A0A6B2GBS1-F1
#
_entry.id   AF-A0A6B2GBS1-F1
#
_cell.length_a   1.000
_cell.length_b   1.000
_cell.length_c   1.000
_cell.angle_alpha   90.00
_cell.angle_beta   90.00
_cell.angle_gamma   90.00
#
_symmetry.space_group_name_H-M   'P 1'
#
loop_
_entity.id
_entity.type
_entity.pdbx_description
1 polymer ?
#
loop_
_entity_poly.entity_id
_entity_poly.type
_entity_poly.pdbx_seq_one_letter_code
_entity_poly.pdbx_strand_id
1 'polypeptide(L)'
;IEPAKRERKANYGVDAYYKDVMNEKIVARNSTPKPLKQPVIYDFQFYPKKLWKLLERENLAYQKSVGYRVEAEINSDEEKLAPAKISELQSKIQNSQPLTPEEVAEKDQYLTQGFSNWTRKEFNQFLKNMEKYGKDDMTNVALDIETKSFEEVQVYCDVFW
;
A
#
# COMPACT_ATOMS: atom_id res chain seq x y z
N ILE A 1 52.20 -17.73 -4.62
CA ILE A 1 51.65 -16.47 -5.18
C ILE A 1 50.24 -16.37 -4.66
N GLU A 2 50.05 -15.60 -3.59
CA GLU A 2 48.75 -15.37 -2.96
C GLU A 2 48.14 -14.07 -3.52
N PRO A 3 46.83 -14.01 -3.80
CA PRO A 3 46.21 -12.79 -4.31
C PRO A 3 45.95 -11.77 -3.18
N ALA A 4 46.18 -10.50 -3.51
CA ALA A 4 46.10 -9.36 -2.60
C ALA A 4 44.70 -9.16 -1.98
N LYS A 5 44.66 -9.11 -0.65
CA LYS A 5 43.47 -8.71 0.12
C LYS A 5 43.14 -7.25 -0.19
N ARG A 6 41.95 -7.02 -0.77
CA ARG A 6 41.40 -5.69 -1.01
C ARG A 6 40.81 -5.15 0.31
N GLU A 7 41.58 -4.36 1.05
CA GLU A 7 41.06 -3.59 2.19
C GLU A 7 40.03 -2.57 1.69
N ARG A 8 38.80 -2.63 2.23
CA ARG A 8 37.83 -1.54 2.08
C ARG A 8 38.12 -0.49 3.15
N LYS A 9 38.41 0.75 2.74
CA LYS A 9 38.47 1.93 3.62
C LYS A 9 37.13 2.07 4.38
N ALA A 10 37.17 1.97 5.70
CA ALA A 10 36.05 2.35 6.56
C ALA A 10 36.03 3.89 6.66
N ASN A 11 35.13 4.54 5.92
CA ASN A 11 34.84 5.96 6.10
C ASN A 11 34.00 6.14 7.38
N TYR A 12 34.64 6.21 8.54
CA TYR A 12 34.02 6.79 9.74
C TYR A 12 34.09 8.33 9.63
N GLY A 13 33.18 8.90 8.86
CA GLY A 13 32.94 10.34 8.86
C GLY A 13 32.03 10.68 10.03
N VAL A 14 32.58 11.24 11.10
CA VAL A 14 31.79 11.74 12.26
C VAL A 14 30.72 12.75 11.81
N ASP A 15 30.98 13.50 10.73
CA ASP A 15 29.98 14.39 10.08
C ASP A 15 28.78 13.64 9.48
N ALA A 16 28.94 12.38 9.03
CA ALA A 16 27.83 11.56 8.57
C ALA A 16 26.94 11.12 9.75
N TYR A 17 27.55 10.83 10.90
CA TYR A 17 26.82 10.51 12.13
C TYR A 17 26.03 11.72 12.64
N TYR A 18 26.60 12.92 12.62
CA TYR A 18 25.85 14.14 12.95
C TYR A 18 24.78 14.48 11.91
N LYS A 19 25.00 14.18 10.62
CA LYS A 19 23.95 14.29 9.59
C LYS A 19 22.79 13.34 9.82
N ASP A 20 23.02 12.10 10.25
CA ASP A 20 21.95 11.13 10.50
C ASP A 20 21.25 11.35 11.85
N VAL A 21 21.94 11.91 12.84
CA VAL A 21 21.35 12.25 14.15
C VAL A 21 20.58 13.58 14.11
N MET A 22 20.97 14.54 13.24
CA MET A 22 20.29 15.83 13.06
C MET A 22 19.35 15.89 11.84
N ASN A 23 19.47 14.98 10.86
CA ASN A 23 18.32 14.66 10.01
C ASN A 23 17.37 13.82 10.85
N GLU A 24 16.62 14.49 11.73
CA GLU A 24 15.21 14.21 11.77
C GLU A 24 14.78 14.21 10.31
N LYS A 25 14.60 13.01 9.73
CA LYS A 25 14.00 12.87 8.42
C LYS A 25 12.73 13.71 8.52
N ILE A 26 12.75 14.87 7.87
CA ILE A 26 11.55 15.53 7.44
C ILE A 26 10.96 14.50 6.48
N VAL A 27 10.18 13.57 7.05
CA VAL A 27 9.27 12.69 6.33
C VAL A 27 8.64 13.60 5.32
N ALA A 28 8.83 13.32 4.03
CA ALA A 28 8.39 14.18 2.94
C ALA A 28 7.05 14.82 3.33
N ARG A 29 7.06 16.13 3.62
CA ARG A 29 5.89 16.86 4.15
C ARG A 29 4.70 16.82 3.19
N ASN A 30 4.89 16.23 2.02
CA ASN A 30 3.98 16.28 0.89
C ASN A 30 3.25 14.93 0.68
N SER A 31 3.47 13.92 1.53
CA SER A 31 2.61 12.73 1.52
C SER A 31 1.35 13.00 2.36
N THR A 32 0.18 12.79 1.77
CA THR A 32 -1.11 12.92 2.47
C THR A 32 -1.07 12.09 3.76
N PRO A 33 -1.38 12.68 4.93
CA PRO A 33 -1.26 11.96 6.19
C PRO A 33 -2.28 10.83 6.23
N LYS A 34 -1.79 9.61 6.50
CA LYS A 34 -2.59 8.39 6.69
C LYS A 34 -2.49 7.91 8.13
N PRO A 35 -3.54 7.28 8.69
CA PRO A 35 -3.48 6.65 10.01
C PRO A 35 -2.38 5.60 10.07
N LEU A 36 -1.54 5.64 11.11
CA LEU A 36 -0.40 4.71 11.26
C LEU A 36 -0.84 3.23 11.36
N LYS A 37 -2.08 2.96 11.77
CA LYS A 37 -2.62 1.60 11.99
C LYS A 37 -3.48 1.08 10.83
N GLN A 38 -3.49 1.75 9.68
CA GLN A 38 -4.32 1.30 8.56
C GLN A 38 -3.69 0.07 7.89
N PRO A 39 -4.47 -1.01 7.63
CA PRO A 39 -3.96 -2.17 6.91
C PRO A 39 -3.62 -1.77 5.46
N VAL A 40 -2.47 -2.22 4.98
CA VAL A 40 -2.08 -2.04 3.57
C VAL A 40 -2.83 -3.09 2.75
N ILE A 41 -3.82 -2.64 2.00
CA ILE A 41 -4.60 -3.49 1.11
C ILE A 41 -4.15 -3.29 -0.34
N TYR A 42 -4.14 -4.37 -1.12
CA TYR A 42 -3.79 -4.35 -2.52
C TYR A 42 -4.97 -4.72 -3.42
N ASP A 43 -4.90 -4.31 -4.69
CA ASP A 43 -5.90 -4.60 -5.72
C ASP A 43 -6.06 -6.09 -6.00
N PHE A 44 -4.93 -6.81 -6.12
CA PHE A 44 -4.87 -8.25 -6.36
C PHE A 44 -5.40 -9.09 -5.19
N GLN A 45 -5.74 -8.48 -4.05
CA GLN A 45 -6.33 -9.19 -2.91
C GLN A 45 -7.87 -9.18 -2.95
N PHE A 46 -8.48 -8.54 -3.96
CA PHE A 46 -9.92 -8.58 -4.25
C PHE A 46 -10.85 -8.24 -3.09
N TYR A 47 -10.48 -7.25 -2.26
CA TYR A 47 -11.38 -6.77 -1.21
C TYR A 47 -12.65 -6.11 -1.78
N PRO A 48 -13.77 -6.18 -1.05
CA PRO A 48 -15.01 -5.50 -1.43
C PRO A 48 -14.83 -3.99 -1.63
N LYS A 49 -15.46 -3.42 -2.67
CA LYS A 49 -15.45 -1.97 -2.95
C LYS A 49 -15.92 -1.10 -1.78
N LYS A 50 -16.77 -1.65 -0.91
CA LYS A 50 -17.24 -0.97 0.30
C LYS A 50 -16.11 -0.72 1.31
N LEU A 51 -15.14 -1.63 1.42
CA LEU A 51 -13.99 -1.46 2.30
C LEU A 51 -13.19 -0.20 1.93
N TRP A 52 -12.94 0.01 0.63
CA TRP A 52 -12.24 1.21 0.14
C TRP A 52 -12.92 2.50 0.56
N LYS A 53 -14.27 2.56 0.51
CA LYS A 53 -15.03 3.73 0.95
C LYS A 53 -14.89 4.00 2.45
N LEU A 54 -14.89 2.94 3.27
CA LEU A 54 -14.69 3.06 4.72
C LEU A 54 -13.27 3.54 5.05
N LEU A 55 -12.26 3.00 4.38
CA LEU A 55 -10.87 3.42 4.52
C LEU A 55 -10.64 4.85 4.04
N GLU A 56 -11.29 5.27 2.95
CA GLU A 56 -11.27 6.65 2.48
C GLU A 56 -11.87 7.61 3.51
N ARG A 57 -13.03 7.28 4.09
CA ARG A 57 -13.64 8.08 5.16
C ARG A 57 -12.75 8.16 6.40
N GLU A 58 -12.13 7.06 6.80
CA GLU A 58 -11.17 7.01 7.91
C GLU A 58 -9.95 7.91 7.64
N ASN A 59 -9.43 7.89 6.41
CA ASN A 59 -8.34 8.76 5.98
C ASN A 59 -8.72 10.24 6.02
N LEU A 60 -9.91 10.60 5.51
CA LEU A 60 -10.40 11.99 5.54
C LEU A 60 -10.62 12.47 6.98
N ALA A 61 -11.21 11.64 7.83
CA ALA A 61 -11.41 11.96 9.25
C ALA A 61 -10.08 12.14 9.99
N TYR A 62 -9.08 11.31 9.68
CA TYR A 62 -7.73 11.45 10.21
C TYR A 62 -7.07 12.74 9.73
N GLN A 63 -7.13 13.04 8.42
CA GLN A 63 -6.64 14.30 7.84
C GLN A 63 -7.26 15.52 8.55
N LYS A 64 -8.57 15.48 8.82
CA LYS A 64 -9.27 16.50 9.60
C LYS A 64 -8.73 16.61 11.02
N SER A 65 -8.51 15.48 11.72
CA SER A 65 -7.97 15.46 13.09
C SER A 65 -6.54 15.99 13.21
N VAL A 66 -5.73 15.81 12.16
CA VAL A 66 -4.34 16.30 12.08
C VAL A 66 -4.28 17.76 11.60
N GLY A 67 -5.41 18.34 11.16
CA GLY A 67 -5.46 19.70 10.63
C GLY A 67 -4.84 19.83 9.24
N TYR A 68 -4.82 18.75 8.45
CA TYR A 68 -4.28 18.75 7.10
C TYR A 68 -5.05 19.72 6.19
N ARG A 69 -4.31 20.50 5.41
CA ARG A 69 -4.83 21.40 4.37
C ARG A 69 -4.30 20.96 3.02
N VAL A 70 -5.19 20.93 2.04
CA VAL A 70 -4.83 20.66 0.64
C VAL A 70 -4.19 21.94 0.09
N GLU A 71 -2.87 21.93 -0.10
CA GLU A 71 -2.13 23.04 -0.68
C GLU A 71 -2.02 22.88 -2.21
N ALA A 72 -1.92 24.00 -2.93
CA ALA A 72 -1.89 24.05 -4.41
C ALA A 72 -0.55 23.65 -5.03
N GLU A 73 0.50 23.60 -4.22
CA GLU A 73 1.88 23.27 -4.57
C GLU A 73 2.35 22.35 -3.42
N ILE A 74 3.13 21.28 -3.58
CA ILE A 74 4.44 21.19 -4.22
C ILE A 74 4.74 19.69 -4.45
N ASN A 75 4.89 19.28 -5.71
CA ASN A 75 5.99 18.41 -6.11
C ASN A 75 6.52 18.99 -7.42
N SER A 76 7.84 19.08 -7.55
CA SER A 76 8.56 19.78 -8.61
C SER A 76 8.31 19.27 -10.03
N ASP A 77 7.41 18.30 -10.23
CA ASP A 77 7.15 17.66 -11.52
C ASP A 77 5.68 17.24 -11.73
N GLU A 78 4.76 17.57 -10.80
CA GLU A 78 3.33 17.23 -10.92
C GLU A 78 2.47 18.46 -11.27
N GLU A 79 1.52 18.25 -12.17
CA GLU A 79 0.59 19.26 -12.68
C GLU A 79 -0.14 19.97 -11.52
N LYS A 80 -0.13 21.31 -11.52
CA LYS A 80 -0.79 22.12 -10.48
C LYS A 80 -2.28 21.73 -10.41
N LEU A 81 -2.74 21.32 -9.22
CA LEU A 81 -4.17 21.07 -9.02
C LEU A 81 -4.98 22.35 -9.25
N ALA A 82 -6.03 22.25 -10.06
CA ALA A 82 -6.94 23.38 -10.28
C ALA A 82 -7.55 23.84 -8.93
N PRO A 83 -7.72 25.15 -8.71
CA PRO A 83 -8.22 25.70 -7.45
C PRO A 83 -9.61 25.15 -7.07
N ALA A 84 -10.44 24.82 -8.06
CA ALA A 84 -11.73 24.16 -7.84
C ALA A 84 -11.58 22.78 -7.17
N LYS A 85 -10.59 21.99 -7.60
CA LYS A 85 -10.32 20.64 -7.09
C LYS A 85 -9.76 20.68 -5.67
N ILE A 86 -8.93 21.67 -5.38
CA ILE A 86 -8.40 21.94 -4.03
C ILE A 86 -9.54 22.24 -3.07
N SER A 87 -10.43 23.16 -3.44
CA SER A 87 -11.61 23.53 -2.63
C SER A 87 -12.53 22.34 -2.39
N GLU A 88 -12.78 21.51 -3.41
CA GLU A 88 -13.58 20.29 -3.29
C GLU A 88 -12.97 19.29 -2.30
N LEU A 89 -11.67 19.00 -2.42
CA LEU A 89 -10.97 18.08 -1.52
C LEU A 89 -10.94 18.61 -0.09
N GLN A 90 -10.70 19.91 0.09
CA GLN A 90 -10.73 20.55 1.40
C GLN A 90 -12.13 20.47 2.04
N SER A 91 -13.19 20.66 1.25
CA SER A 91 -14.58 20.51 1.70
C SER A 91 -14.88 19.06 2.13
N LYS A 92 -14.38 18.06 1.39
CA LYS A 92 -14.51 16.64 1.77
C LYS A 92 -13.82 16.34 3.11
N ILE A 93 -12.62 16.88 3.32
CA ILE A 93 -11.90 16.73 4.60
C ILE A 93 -12.68 17.39 5.72
N GLN A 94 -13.17 18.63 5.54
CA GLN A 94 -13.90 19.35 6.58
C GLN A 94 -15.24 18.69 6.94
N ASN A 95 -15.96 18.16 5.95
CA ASN A 95 -17.23 17.45 6.15
C ASN A 95 -17.05 16.00 6.62
N SER A 96 -15.81 15.48 6.67
CA SER A 96 -15.57 14.12 7.13
C SER A 96 -15.93 13.92 8.60
N GLN A 97 -16.45 12.73 8.88
CA GLN A 97 -16.82 12.26 10.21
C GLN A 97 -16.05 10.97 10.51
N PRO A 98 -15.68 10.73 11.78
CA PRO A 98 -15.11 9.46 12.19
C PRO A 98 -16.09 8.32 11.91
N LEU A 99 -15.56 7.12 11.67
CA LEU A 99 -16.38 5.93 11.47
C LEU A 99 -17.19 5.61 12.73
N THR A 100 -18.45 5.22 12.55
CA THR A 100 -19.29 4.74 13.65
C THR A 100 -18.83 3.36 14.13
N PRO A 101 -19.20 2.92 15.35
CA PRO A 101 -18.86 1.57 15.83
C PRO A 101 -19.34 0.46 14.90
N GLU A 102 -20.50 0.65 14.26
CA GLU A 102 -21.06 -0.28 13.27
C GLU A 102 -20.20 -0.33 12.00
N GLU A 103 -19.78 0.83 11.48
CA GLU A 103 -18.90 0.91 10.31
C GLU A 103 -17.52 0.32 10.57
N VAL A 104 -17.00 0.42 11.80
CA VAL A 104 -15.76 -0.24 12.21
C VAL A 104 -15.93 -1.76 12.20
N ALA A 105 -17.04 -2.27 12.73
CA ALA A 105 -17.33 -3.71 12.69
C ALA A 105 -17.49 -4.21 11.24
N GLU A 106 -18.16 -3.47 10.37
CA GLU A 106 -18.25 -3.79 8.94
C GLU A 106 -16.87 -3.79 8.26
N LYS A 107 -16.02 -2.81 8.59
CA LYS A 107 -14.64 -2.75 8.08
C LYS A 107 -13.88 -4.02 8.42
N ASP A 108 -13.96 -4.46 9.68
CA ASP A 108 -13.28 -5.67 10.14
C ASP A 108 -13.84 -6.93 9.44
N GLN A 109 -15.15 -6.99 9.19
CA GLN A 109 -15.76 -8.06 8.40
C GLN A 109 -15.32 -8.06 6.93
N TYR A 110 -15.15 -6.90 6.30
CA TYR A 110 -14.68 -6.85 4.92
C TYR A 110 -13.19 -7.20 4.80
N LEU A 111 -12.39 -6.93 5.84
CA LEU A 111 -10.98 -7.33 5.90
C LEU A 111 -10.79 -8.85 5.93
N THR A 112 -11.79 -9.63 6.38
CA THR A 112 -11.73 -11.10 6.34
C THR A 112 -12.18 -11.69 4.99
N GLN A 113 -12.81 -10.90 4.12
CA GLN A 113 -13.37 -11.39 2.84
C GLN A 113 -12.37 -11.33 1.68
N GLY A 114 -11.23 -10.68 1.84
CA GLY A 114 -10.20 -10.62 0.81
C GLY A 114 -9.11 -11.67 0.98
N PHE A 115 -8.25 -11.77 -0.02
CA PHE A 115 -7.10 -12.65 -0.07
C PHE A 115 -5.90 -12.05 0.68
N SER A 116 -6.04 -11.84 1.99
CA SER A 116 -5.01 -11.21 2.84
C SER A 116 -3.71 -12.03 2.93
N ASN A 117 -3.79 -13.34 2.71
CA ASN A 117 -2.66 -14.27 2.64
C ASN A 117 -1.92 -14.25 1.30
N TRP A 118 -2.40 -13.50 0.29
CA TRP A 118 -1.72 -13.34 -0.99
C TRP A 118 -0.77 -12.15 -0.96
N THR A 119 0.47 -12.39 -1.35
CA THR A 119 1.54 -11.40 -1.47
C THR A 119 1.74 -11.00 -2.93
N ARG A 120 2.39 -9.84 -3.14
CA ARG A 120 2.70 -9.38 -4.50
C ARG A 120 3.57 -10.37 -5.29
N LYS A 121 4.46 -11.10 -4.61
CA LYS A 121 5.33 -12.11 -5.24
C LYS A 121 4.49 -13.27 -5.78
N GLU A 122 3.58 -13.80 -4.97
CA GLU A 122 2.69 -14.90 -5.35
C GLU A 122 1.74 -14.48 -6.47
N PHE A 123 1.19 -13.26 -6.42
CA PHE A 123 0.37 -12.73 -7.49
C PHE A 123 1.14 -12.65 -8.83
N ASN A 124 2.35 -12.09 -8.82
CA ASN A 124 3.17 -12.02 -10.03
C ASN A 124 3.55 -13.42 -10.55
N GLN A 125 3.74 -14.39 -9.65
CA GLN A 125 4.02 -15.78 -10.01
C GLN A 125 2.79 -16.45 -10.62
N PHE A 126 1.61 -16.25 -10.02
CA PHE A 126 0.33 -16.68 -10.56
C PHE A 126 0.13 -16.16 -11.99
N LEU A 127 0.35 -14.88 -12.25
CA LEU A 127 0.24 -14.32 -13.61
C LEU A 127 1.18 -14.99 -14.61
N LYS A 128 2.45 -15.21 -14.23
CA LYS A 128 3.42 -15.90 -15.10
C LYS A 128 3.04 -17.35 -15.37
N ASN A 129 2.53 -18.04 -14.36
CA ASN A 129 2.09 -19.43 -14.50
C ASN A 129 0.84 -19.52 -15.37
N MET A 130 -0.10 -18.59 -15.21
CA MET A 130 -1.29 -18.47 -16.06
C MET A 130 -0.93 -18.17 -17.52
N GLU A 131 0.12 -17.36 -17.76
CA GLU A 131 0.65 -17.12 -19.10
C GLU A 131 1.31 -18.37 -19.69
N LYS A 132 2.02 -19.16 -18.87
CA LYS A 132 2.77 -20.35 -19.31
C LYS A 132 1.89 -21.57 -19.56
N TYR A 133 0.97 -21.88 -18.64
CA TYR A 133 0.15 -23.09 -18.65
C TYR A 133 -1.28 -22.84 -19.15
N GLY A 134 -1.73 -21.58 -19.18
CA GLY A 134 -3.08 -21.20 -19.58
C GLY A 134 -4.11 -21.37 -18.46
N LYS A 135 -5.37 -21.04 -18.77
CA LYS A 135 -6.50 -21.12 -17.81
C LYS A 135 -6.91 -22.56 -17.49
N ASP A 136 -6.65 -23.49 -18.41
CA ASP A 136 -7.17 -24.86 -18.33
C ASP A 136 -6.32 -25.77 -17.43
N ASP A 137 -5.06 -25.43 -17.16
CA ASP A 137 -4.11 -26.26 -16.41
C ASP A 137 -3.79 -25.66 -15.03
N MET A 138 -4.81 -25.61 -14.18
CA MET A 138 -4.69 -25.07 -12.81
C MET A 138 -3.75 -25.90 -11.92
N THR A 139 -3.59 -27.19 -12.23
CA THR A 139 -2.74 -28.11 -11.46
C THR A 139 -1.28 -27.68 -11.54
N ASN A 140 -0.79 -27.41 -12.75
CA ASN A 140 0.58 -26.92 -12.93
C ASN A 140 0.76 -25.48 -12.43
N VAL A 141 -0.27 -24.63 -12.54
CA VAL A 141 -0.25 -23.28 -11.97
C VAL A 141 -0.05 -23.31 -10.46
N ALA A 142 -0.78 -24.19 -9.76
CA ALA A 142 -0.71 -24.31 -8.31
C ALA A 142 0.60 -24.98 -7.83
N LEU A 143 1.10 -25.98 -8.55
CA LEU A 143 2.36 -26.67 -8.19
C LEU A 143 3.56 -25.72 -8.12
N ASP A 144 3.59 -24.73 -9.01
CA ASP A 144 4.67 -23.75 -9.03
C ASP A 144 4.52 -22.69 -7.91
N ILE A 145 3.37 -22.56 -7.24
CA ILE A 145 3.17 -21.65 -6.09
C ILE A 145 3.37 -22.42 -4.77
N GLU A 146 4.62 -22.53 -4.32
CA GLU A 146 5.03 -23.35 -3.16
C GLU A 146 4.30 -23.04 -1.84
N THR A 147 3.73 -21.84 -1.70
CA THR A 147 3.14 -21.33 -0.45
C THR A 147 1.61 -21.44 -0.40
N LYS A 148 0.97 -21.90 -1.48
CA LYS A 148 -0.50 -22.01 -1.57
C LYS A 148 -0.91 -23.41 -1.97
N SER A 149 -2.03 -23.85 -1.41
CA SER A 149 -2.66 -25.11 -1.79
C SER A 149 -3.37 -24.98 -3.14
N PHE A 150 -3.59 -26.11 -3.81
CA PHE A 150 -4.37 -26.16 -5.05
C PHE A 150 -5.77 -25.52 -4.89
N GLU A 151 -6.45 -25.79 -3.78
CA GLU A 151 -7.77 -25.22 -3.49
C GLU A 151 -7.72 -23.69 -3.37
N GLU A 152 -6.72 -23.14 -2.68
CA GLU A 152 -6.56 -21.68 -2.55
C GLU A 152 -6.30 -21.00 -3.91
N VAL A 153 -5.48 -21.62 -4.75
CA VAL A 153 -5.17 -21.10 -6.09
C VAL A 153 -6.41 -21.18 -7.00
N GLN A 154 -7.21 -22.24 -6.89
CA GLN A 154 -8.45 -22.37 -7.64
C GLN A 154 -9.47 -21.29 -7.25
N VAL A 155 -9.73 -21.11 -5.94
CA VAL A 155 -10.65 -20.07 -5.45
C VAL A 155 -10.18 -18.68 -5.85
N TYR A 156 -8.87 -18.43 -5.83
CA TYR A 156 -8.31 -17.16 -6.29
C TYR A 156 -8.52 -16.95 -7.80
N CYS A 157 -8.30 -18.00 -8.61
CA CYS A 157 -8.51 -17.94 -10.05
C CYS A 157 -9.97 -17.65 -10.42
N ASP A 158 -10.93 -18.24 -9.70
CA ASP A 158 -12.36 -18.03 -9.91
C ASP A 158 -12.78 -16.57 -9.66
N VAL A 159 -12.12 -15.88 -8.73
CA VAL A 159 -12.37 -14.45 -8.46
C VAL A 159 -11.59 -13.54 -9.42
N PHE A 160 -10.45 -14.01 -9.93
CA PHE A 160 -9.59 -13.23 -10.83
C PHE A 160 -10.20 -13.02 -12.22
N TRP A 161 -10.94 -14.00 -12.75
CA TRP A 161 -11.57 -13.96 -14.08
C TRP A 161 -13.01 -13.45 -14.05
#